data_AF-A0A452XMA7-F1
#
_entry.id   AF-A0A452XMA7-F1
#
_cell.length_a   1.000
_cell.length_b   1.000
_cell.length_c   1.000
_cell.angle_alpha   90.00
_cell.angle_beta   90.00
_cell.angle_gamma   90.00
#
_symmetry.space_group_name_H-M   'P 1'
#
loop_
_entity.id
_entity.type
_entity.pdbx_description
1 polymer ?
#
loop_
_entity_poly.entity_id
_entity_poly.type
_entity_poly.pdbx_seq_one_letter_code
_entity_poly.pdbx_strand_id
1 'polypeptide(L)' 'RFQDKMGFQGPTRIQAQAIPVAMSGQHLLVKAATGTGKTLAYLAPIVHLLQMREPRVERTHGA' A
#
# COMPACT_ATOMS: atom_id res chain seq x y z
N ARG A 1 16.61 13.38 -2.60
CA ARG A 1 15.70 12.74 -1.60
C ARG A 1 14.30 12.69 -2.19
N PHE A 2 13.60 11.55 -2.14
CA PHE A 2 12.23 11.42 -2.68
C PHE A 2 11.23 12.35 -1.96
N GLN A 3 11.52 12.64 -0.69
CA GLN A 3 10.74 13.51 0.20
C GLN A 3 10.60 14.95 -0.33
N ASP A 4 11.69 15.53 -0.85
CA ASP A 4 11.73 16.96 -1.22
C ASP A 4 11.14 17.24 -2.61
N LYS A 5 11.10 16.23 -3.50
CA LYS A 5 10.61 16.39 -4.89
C LYS A 5 9.10 16.16 -5.06
N MET A 6 8.48 15.42 -4.14
CA MET A 6 7.07 15.02 -4.21
C MET A 6 6.24 15.60 -3.06
N GLY A 7 6.82 16.44 -2.20
CA GLY A 7 6.15 16.97 -1.01
C GLY A 7 5.75 15.88 0.00
N PHE A 8 6.48 14.77 0.02
CA PHE A 8 6.16 13.64 0.89
C PHE A 8 6.71 13.88 2.30
N GLN A 9 5.81 14.26 3.22
CA GLN A 9 6.16 14.58 4.61
C GLN A 9 6.12 13.37 5.56
N GLY A 10 5.82 12.18 5.04
CA GLY A 10 5.62 10.96 5.82
C GLY A 10 4.22 10.37 5.63
N PRO A 11 3.95 9.20 6.24
CA PRO A 11 2.65 8.55 6.13
C PRO A 11 1.57 9.38 6.85
N THR A 12 0.39 9.48 6.23
CA THR A 12 -0.77 10.08 6.89
C THR A 12 -1.23 9.18 8.06
N ARG A 13 -2.02 9.73 9.00
CA ARG A 13 -2.53 8.97 10.15
C ARG A 13 -3.21 7.66 9.74
N ILE A 14 -4.00 7.69 8.67
CA ILE A 14 -4.69 6.49 8.18
C ILE A 14 -3.72 5.48 7.56
N GLN A 15 -2.66 5.94 6.88
CA GLN A 15 -1.62 5.05 6.33
C GLN A 15 -0.82 4.39 7.44
N ALA A 16 -0.39 5.14 8.46
CA ALA A 16 0.35 4.62 9.60
C ALA A 16 -0.43 3.56 10.39
N GLN A 17 -1.76 3.67 10.45
CA GLN A 17 -2.63 2.70 11.12
C GLN A 17 -2.97 1.49 10.24
N ALA A 18 -3.26 1.71 8.95
CA ALA A 18 -3.74 0.67 8.06
C ALA A 18 -2.63 -0.23 7.50
N ILE A 19 -1.46 0.34 7.17
CA ILE A 19 -0.38 -0.41 6.50
C ILE A 19 0.08 -1.62 7.33
N PRO A 20 0.36 -1.50 8.65
CA PRO A 20 0.78 -2.65 9.45
C PRO A 20 -0.29 -3.77 9.51
N VAL A 21 -1.57 -3.40 9.60
CA VAL A 21 -2.68 -4.36 9.63
C VAL A 21 -2.88 -5.04 8.28
N ALA A 22 -2.76 -4.30 7.18
CA ALA A 22 -2.81 -4.89 5.83
C ALA A 22 -1.62 -5.83 5.59
N MET A 23 -0.45 -5.51 6.15
CA MET A 23 0.74 -6.36 6.04
C MET A 23 0.66 -7.65 6.88
N SER A 24 -0.17 -7.70 7.93
CA SER A 24 -0.34 -8.92 8.74
C SER A 24 -1.17 -10.01 8.03
N GLY A 25 -1.70 -9.73 6.83
CA GLY A 25 -2.58 -10.63 6.10
C GLY A 25 -4.00 -10.70 6.66
N GLN A 26 -4.34 -9.84 7.63
CA GLN A 26 -5.68 -9.76 8.20
C GLN A 26 -6.63 -8.95 7.31
N HIS A 27 -7.93 -9.25 7.42
CA HIS A 27 -8.96 -8.42 6.81
C HIS A 27 -9.03 -7.06 7.50
N LEU A 28 -9.12 -6.00 6.70
CA LEU A 28 -9.12 -4.62 7.16
C LEU A 28 -10.26 -3.83 6.53
N LEU A 29 -11.03 -3.12 7.36
CA LEU A 29 -12.00 -2.11 6.94
C LEU A 29 -11.47 -0.72 7.29
N VAL A 30 -11.29 0.14 6.27
CA VAL A 30 -10.75 1.50 6.44
C VAL A 30 -11.84 2.54 6.16
N LYS A 31 -12.20 3.35 7.16
CA LYS A 31 -13.11 4.49 7.01
C LYS A 31 -12.35 5.80 7.25
N ALA A 32 -12.27 6.65 6.24
CA ALA A 32 -11.74 8.01 6.36
C ALA A 32 -12.30 8.91 5.24
N ALA A 33 -12.20 10.23 5.38
CA ALA A 33 -12.64 11.20 4.37
C ALA A 33 -11.82 11.10 3.06
N THR A 34 -12.36 11.56 1.94
CA THR A 34 -11.63 11.66 0.66
C THR A 34 -10.41 12.59 0.81
N GLY A 35 -9.33 12.33 0.09
CA GLY A 35 -8.08 13.11 0.19
C GLY A 35 -7.16 12.75 1.37
N THR A 36 -7.56 11.84 2.26
CA THR A 36 -6.75 11.44 3.45
C THR A 36 -5.66 10.40 3.15
N GLY A 37 -5.54 9.94 1.89
CA GLY A 37 -4.52 8.97 1.49
C GLY A 37 -4.88 7.50 1.70
N LYS A 38 -6.18 7.16 1.87
CA LYS A 38 -6.68 5.78 1.96
C LYS A 38 -6.23 4.89 0.78
N THR A 39 -6.13 5.46 -0.42
CA THR A 39 -5.71 4.72 -1.62
C THR A 39 -4.31 4.15 -1.46
N LEU A 40 -3.35 4.97 -1.03
CA LEU A 40 -2.00 4.49 -0.75
C LEU A 40 -1.96 3.54 0.45
N ALA A 41 -2.85 3.74 1.42
CA ALA A 41 -2.93 2.92 2.63
C ALA A 41 -3.22 1.43 2.33
N TYR A 42 -4.02 1.13 1.30
CA TYR A 42 -4.26 -0.27 0.87
C TYR A 42 -3.39 -0.70 -0.31
N LEU A 43 -3.00 0.20 -1.23
CA LEU A 43 -2.21 -0.19 -2.40
C LEU A 43 -0.74 -0.50 -2.07
N ALA A 44 -0.11 0.30 -1.21
CA ALA A 44 1.29 0.07 -0.83
C ALA A 44 1.54 -1.35 -0.29
N PRO A 45 0.76 -1.87 0.68
CA PRO A 45 0.93 -3.23 1.15
C PRO A 45 0.61 -4.28 0.07
N ILE A 46 -0.40 -4.08 -0.79
CA ILE A 46 -0.69 -5.01 -1.89
C ILE A 46 0.50 -5.13 -2.85
N VAL A 47 1.05 -4.01 -3.30
CA VAL A 47 2.20 -4.01 -4.22
C VAL A 47 3.40 -4.68 -3.57
N HIS A 48 3.66 -4.39 -2.29
CA HIS A 48 4.75 -5.01 -1.54
C HIS A 48 4.58 -6.54 -1.43
N LEU A 49 3.38 -7.01 -1.11
CA LEU A 49 3.07 -8.44 -1.03
C LEU A 49 3.19 -9.13 -2.40
N LEU A 50 2.73 -8.50 -3.48
CA LEU A 50 2.88 -9.03 -4.84
C LEU A 50 4.34 -9.14 -5.26
N GLN A 51 5.19 -8.19 -4.85
CA GLN A 51 6.63 -8.23 -5.13
C GLN A 51 7.36 -9.35 -4.39
N MET A 52 6.84 -9.79 -3.24
CA MET A 52 7.40 -10.92 -2.48
C MET A 52 6.91 -12.30 -2.96
N ARG A 53 5.93 -12.38 -3.87
CA ARG A 53 5.42 -13.66 -4.33
C ARG A 53 6.41 -14.35 -5.26
N GLU A 54 6.63 -15.64 -5.00
CA GLU A 54 7.36 -16.58 -5.87
C GLU A 54 6.42 -17.72 -6.31
N PRO A 55 6.39 -18.09 -7.60
CA PRO A 55 7.12 -17.47 -8.71
C PRO A 55 6.57 -16.07 -9.03
N ARG A 56 7.44 -15.22 -9.58
CA ARG A 56 7.06 -13.86 -9.98
C ARG A 56 6.00 -13.95 -11.09
N VAL A 57 4.92 -13.19 -10.95
CA VAL A 57 3.88 -13.11 -11.99
C VAL A 57 4.46 -12.40 -13.22
N GLU A 58 4.69 -13.16 -14.28
CA GLU A 58 5.07 -12.65 -15.60
C GLU A 58 3.86 -12.44 -16.50
N ARG A 59 3.98 -11.55 -17.48
CA ARG A 59 2.91 -11.21 -18.45
C ARG A 59 2.46 -12.41 -19.28
N THR A 60 3.31 -13.41 -19.45
CA THR A 60 3.09 -14.65 -20.19
C THR A 60 2.10 -15.60 -19.51
N HIS A 61 1.86 -15.46 -18.20
CA HIS A 61 0.94 -16.33 -17.46
C HIS A 61 -0.55 -16.04 -17.72
N GLY A 62 -0.89 -14.97 -18.43
CA GLY A 62 -2.27 -14.59 -18.75
C GLY A 62 -2.71 -14.93 -20.17
N ALA A 63 -1.87 -15.64 -20.93
CA ALA A 63 -2.17 -16.13 -22.28
C ALA A 63 -2.88 -17.49 -22.25
#